data_AF-A0A821IQL3-F1
#
_entry.id   AF-A0A821IQL3-F1
#
_cell.length_a   1.000
_cell.length_b   1.000
_cell.length_c   1.000
_cell.angle_alpha   90.00
_cell.angle_beta   90.00
_cell.angle_gamma   90.00
#
_symmetry.space_group_name_H-M   'P 1'
#
loop_
_entity.id
_entity.type
_entity.pdbx_description
1 polymer ?
#
loop_
_entity_poly.entity_id
_entity_poly.type
_entity_poly.pdbx_seq_one_letter_code
_entity_poly.pdbx_strand_id
1 'polypeptide(L)'
;MIGQGLQIQYRFPRTTYRQSPNMVHVELIFTNTTTTKDIRSIKFLKPKSNMNIQGFDEIDILPHSVSIVTSIGIDYNDKTQPALFDILYDTNQMPTTLTISCPVGELIEQKLLNEQQFNQNQARLRGMNEIMNSINVDEAQISKLNFSAIQTKVLQCANLISVPSSSGDSTFYR
;
A
#
# COMPACT_ATOMS: atom_id res chain seq x y z
N MET A 1 11.28 -0.94 14.47
CA MET A 1 11.27 -0.26 15.78
C MET A 1 12.21 0.93 15.65
N ILE A 2 11.72 2.14 15.87
CA ILE A 2 12.60 3.29 16.03
C ILE A 2 12.93 3.33 17.53
N GLY A 3 14.15 3.75 17.91
CA GLY A 3 14.60 3.66 19.30
C GLY A 3 13.65 4.38 20.29
N GLN A 4 13.89 4.19 21.59
CA GLN A 4 13.30 5.00 22.66
C GLN A 4 11.76 4.97 22.80
N GLY A 5 11.12 3.89 22.33
CA GLY A 5 9.71 3.64 22.58
C GLY A 5 8.75 4.16 21.52
N LEU A 6 9.25 4.68 20.39
CA LEU A 6 8.43 4.95 19.21
C LEU A 6 8.47 3.78 18.23
N GLN A 7 7.34 3.13 18.01
CA GLN A 7 7.17 2.19 16.92
C GLN A 7 6.42 2.84 15.77
N ILE A 8 6.90 2.64 14.54
CA ILE A 8 6.20 3.05 13.33
C ILE A 8 5.97 1.82 12.46
N GLN A 9 4.73 1.64 12.02
CA GLN A 9 4.33 0.68 11.00
C GLN A 9 3.70 1.45 9.83
N TYR A 10 3.61 0.82 8.67
CA TYR A 10 2.91 1.39 7.54
C TYR A 10 2.08 0.33 6.81
N ARG A 11 1.04 0.79 6.11
CA ARG A 11 0.22 -0.05 5.22
C ARG A 11 -0.26 0.74 4.01
N PHE A 12 -0.61 0.02 2.96
CA PHE A 12 -1.25 0.57 1.77
C PHE A 12 -2.76 0.27 1.85
N PRO A 13 -3.61 1.25 2.18
CA PRO A 13 -5.05 1.02 2.30
C PRO A 13 -5.77 0.84 0.96
N ARG A 14 -5.08 1.07 -0.18
CA ARG A 14 -5.63 0.99 -1.55
C ARG A 14 -6.87 1.85 -1.76
N THR A 15 -6.87 3.00 -1.10
CA THR A 15 -7.84 4.08 -1.29
C THR A 15 -7.12 5.27 -1.92
N THR A 16 -7.86 6.08 -2.68
CA THR A 16 -7.29 7.30 -3.26
C THR A 16 -6.75 8.22 -2.16
N TYR A 17 -5.53 8.73 -2.35
CA TYR A 17 -4.98 9.71 -1.44
C TYR A 17 -5.73 11.04 -1.60
N ARG A 18 -6.33 11.54 -0.50
CA ARG A 18 -7.30 12.65 -0.55
C ARG A 18 -6.72 13.93 -1.15
N GLN A 19 -5.44 14.20 -0.94
CA GLN A 19 -4.77 15.43 -1.36
C GLN A 19 -4.26 15.38 -2.80
N SER A 20 -4.02 14.18 -3.34
CA SER A 20 -3.55 14.01 -4.73
C SER A 20 -3.91 12.61 -5.25
N PRO A 21 -4.72 12.48 -6.30
CA PRO A 21 -5.10 11.17 -6.84
C PRO A 21 -3.94 10.43 -7.53
N ASN A 22 -2.88 11.13 -7.90
CA ASN A 22 -1.72 10.56 -8.60
C ASN A 22 -0.65 10.00 -7.65
N MET A 23 -0.87 10.09 -6.33
CA MET A 23 0.05 9.59 -5.31
C MET A 23 -0.46 8.29 -4.70
N VAL A 24 0.46 7.38 -4.40
CA VAL A 24 0.16 6.18 -3.62
C VAL A 24 -0.15 6.61 -2.19
N HIS A 25 -1.34 6.26 -1.72
CA HIS A 25 -1.75 6.49 -0.34
C HIS A 25 -1.02 5.50 0.59
N VAL A 26 -0.32 6.02 1.59
CA VAL A 26 0.30 5.21 2.64
C VAL A 26 -0.18 5.69 4.00
N GLU A 27 -0.64 4.77 4.83
CA GLU A 27 -0.95 5.05 6.22
C GLU A 27 0.27 4.71 7.08
N LEU A 28 0.64 5.63 7.96
CA LEU A 28 1.63 5.45 9.01
C LEU A 28 0.93 5.27 10.35
N ILE A 29 1.31 4.24 11.08
CA ILE A 29 0.77 3.90 12.41
C ILE A 29 1.89 4.12 13.41
N PHE A 30 1.77 5.18 14.20
CA PHE A 30 2.69 5.53 15.27
C PHE A 30 2.19 4.93 16.56
N THR A 31 3.01 4.15 17.25
CA THR A 31 2.67 3.52 18.53
C THR A 31 3.71 3.91 19.56
N ASN A 32 3.28 4.55 20.64
CA ASN A 32 4.13 4.79 21.80
C ASN A 32 4.12 3.54 22.67
N THR A 33 5.21 2.79 22.65
CA THR A 33 5.35 1.54 23.42
C THR A 33 5.85 1.78 24.84
N THR A 34 6.03 3.04 25.26
CA THR A 34 6.37 3.36 26.66
C THR A 34 5.12 3.33 27.53
N THR A 35 5.32 3.13 28.83
CA THR A 35 4.25 3.06 29.83
C THR A 35 4.11 4.33 30.67
N THR A 36 5.08 5.25 30.58
CA THR A 36 5.21 6.36 31.54
C THR A 36 5.34 7.74 30.89
N LYS A 37 5.67 7.84 29.60
CA LYS A 37 6.00 9.12 28.96
C LYS A 37 5.28 9.29 27.63
N ASP A 38 4.71 10.47 27.42
CA ASP A 38 4.21 10.85 26.11
C ASP A 38 5.37 11.22 25.18
N ILE A 39 5.21 10.93 23.89
CA ILE A 39 6.11 11.37 22.83
C ILE A 39 5.51 12.62 22.22
N ARG A 40 6.31 13.65 21.97
CA ARG A 40 5.81 14.95 21.48
C ARG A 40 6.44 15.34 20.15
N SER A 41 5.77 16.25 19.45
CA SER A 41 6.30 16.92 18.25
C SER A 41 6.84 15.94 17.20
N ILE A 42 6.03 14.96 16.82
CA ILE A 42 6.37 14.04 15.73
C ILE A 42 6.17 14.77 14.41
N LYS A 43 7.26 15.07 13.72
CA LYS A 43 7.30 15.87 12.50
C LYS A 43 7.82 15.05 11.34
N PHE A 44 7.13 15.15 10.22
CA PHE A 44 7.69 14.80 8.92
C PHE A 44 8.78 15.80 8.56
N LEU A 45 9.94 15.30 8.13
CA LEU A 45 11.01 16.10 7.56
C LEU A 45 11.16 15.81 6.06
N LYS A 46 11.93 16.67 5.38
CA LYS A 46 12.08 16.63 3.93
C LYS A 46 12.45 15.23 3.39
N PRO A 47 11.96 14.88 2.19
CA PRO A 47 12.37 13.66 1.50
C PRO A 47 13.89 13.62 1.28
N LYS A 48 14.47 12.45 1.46
CA LYS A 48 15.85 12.13 1.10
C LYS A 48 15.95 11.47 -0.27
N SER A 49 14.87 10.83 -0.73
CA SER A 49 14.74 10.29 -2.08
C SER A 49 14.36 11.37 -3.09
N ASN A 50 14.63 11.13 -4.37
CA ASN A 50 14.15 11.95 -5.50
C ASN A 50 12.63 11.78 -5.77
N MET A 51 11.88 11.27 -4.79
CA MET A 51 10.44 11.05 -4.87
C MET A 51 9.73 12.25 -4.26
N ASN A 52 8.61 12.64 -4.85
CA ASN A 52 7.74 13.63 -4.25
C ASN A 52 6.91 12.95 -3.15
N ILE A 53 7.07 13.41 -1.91
CA ILE A 53 6.35 12.86 -0.75
C ILE A 53 5.61 14.00 -0.10
N GLN A 54 4.29 13.86 -0.04
CA GLN A 54 3.43 14.69 0.78
C GLN A 54 3.35 14.10 2.18
N GLY A 55 3.96 14.80 3.13
CA GLY A 55 3.99 14.40 4.54
C GLY A 55 2.66 14.56 5.26
N PHE A 56 2.72 14.41 6.58
CA PHE A 56 1.61 14.62 7.51
C PHE A 56 1.85 15.85 8.38
N ASP A 57 0.78 16.41 8.95
CA ASP A 57 0.86 17.49 9.92
C ASP A 57 1.52 17.03 11.23
N GLU A 58 2.20 17.92 11.93
CA GLU A 58 2.86 17.58 13.20
C GLU A 58 1.89 16.95 14.19
N ILE A 59 2.29 15.82 14.79
CA ILE A 59 1.57 15.21 15.90
C ILE A 59 2.14 15.81 17.19
N ASP A 60 1.38 16.70 17.81
CA ASP A 60 1.81 17.42 19.01
C ASP A 60 2.12 16.48 20.17
N ILE A 61 1.24 15.49 20.40
CA ILE A 61 1.34 14.53 21.50
C ILE A 61 0.85 13.15 21.03
N LEU A 62 1.67 12.15 21.27
CA LEU A 62 1.33 10.73 21.21
C LEU A 62 1.39 10.15 22.63
N PRO A 63 0.24 9.97 23.29
CA PRO A 63 0.19 9.50 24.67
C PRO A 63 0.86 8.14 24.86
N HIS A 64 1.34 7.86 26.09
CA HIS A 64 1.91 6.56 26.42
C HIS A 64 0.94 5.40 26.12
N SER A 65 1.47 4.30 25.58
CA SER A 65 0.69 3.09 25.25
C SER A 65 -0.48 3.31 24.27
N VAL A 66 -0.43 4.37 23.45
CA VAL A 66 -1.45 4.71 22.44
C VAL A 66 -0.86 4.62 21.02
N SER A 67 -1.74 4.32 20.06
CA SER A 67 -1.45 4.38 18.63
C SER A 67 -2.24 5.49 17.94
N ILE A 68 -1.60 6.20 17.01
CA ILE A 68 -2.22 7.18 16.11
C ILE A 68 -1.93 6.79 14.67
N VAL A 69 -2.92 6.94 13.80
CA VAL A 69 -2.80 6.71 12.36
C VAL A 69 -2.79 8.07 11.65
N THR A 70 -1.88 8.22 10.71
CA THR A 70 -1.84 9.37 9.79
C THR A 70 -1.56 8.89 8.37
N SER A 71 -1.71 9.78 7.39
CA SER A 71 -1.59 9.45 5.97
C SER A 71 -0.54 10.32 5.29
N ILE A 72 0.23 9.71 4.40
CA ILE A 72 1.14 10.38 3.49
C ILE A 72 0.82 9.98 2.04
N GLY A 73 1.20 10.84 1.11
CA GLY A 73 1.15 10.56 -0.33
C GLY A 73 2.56 10.41 -0.87
N ILE A 74 2.82 9.33 -1.61
CA ILE A 74 4.12 9.12 -2.25
C ILE A 74 3.93 8.97 -3.75
N ASP A 75 4.61 9.82 -4.52
CA ASP A 75 4.77 9.65 -5.95
C ASP A 75 6.08 8.89 -6.24
N TYR A 76 5.92 7.59 -6.47
CA TYR A 76 7.01 6.68 -6.79
C TYR A 76 7.55 6.87 -8.22
N ASN A 77 6.90 7.67 -9.09
CA ASN A 77 7.29 7.88 -10.49
C ASN A 77 7.57 6.56 -11.25
N ASP A 78 6.69 5.56 -11.08
CA ASP A 78 6.81 4.21 -11.65
C ASP A 78 8.08 3.43 -11.26
N LYS A 79 8.77 3.83 -10.19
CA LYS A 79 9.96 3.16 -9.69
C LYS A 79 9.64 2.26 -8.49
N THR A 80 10.38 1.15 -8.41
CA THR A 80 10.34 0.23 -7.26
C THR A 80 11.36 0.56 -6.18
N GLN A 81 12.10 1.67 -6.32
CA GLN A 81 13.03 2.13 -5.30
C GLN A 81 12.25 2.53 -4.04
N PRO A 82 12.78 2.31 -2.83
CA PRO A 82 12.12 2.76 -1.62
C PRO A 82 12.06 4.29 -1.53
N ALA A 83 10.97 4.81 -0.98
CA ALA A 83 10.87 6.20 -0.60
C ALA A 83 11.57 6.41 0.76
N LEU A 84 12.41 7.44 0.86
CA LEU A 84 13.15 7.75 2.07
C LEU A 84 12.84 9.17 2.53
N PHE A 85 12.52 9.32 3.81
CA PHE A 85 12.33 10.60 4.47
C PHE A 85 12.68 10.48 5.94
N ASP A 86 12.95 11.61 6.59
CA ASP A 86 13.22 11.61 8.02
C ASP A 86 11.98 11.96 8.82
N ILE A 87 11.90 11.40 10.02
CA ILE A 87 10.99 11.83 11.07
C ILE A 87 11.82 12.32 12.25
N LEU A 88 11.36 13.40 12.86
CA LEU A 88 11.85 13.89 14.13
C LEU A 88 10.72 13.79 15.16
N TYR A 89 11.04 13.40 16.39
CA TYR A 89 10.13 13.41 17.52
C TYR A 89 10.94 13.81 18.76
N ASP A 90 10.28 14.37 19.77
CA ASP A 90 10.91 14.94 20.95
C ASP A 90 12.10 15.83 20.55
N THR A 91 11.87 17.08 20.13
CA THR A 91 12.77 18.06 19.45
C THR A 91 14.29 18.01 19.70
N ASN A 92 14.75 17.40 20.79
CA ASN A 92 16.14 17.15 21.15
C ASN A 92 16.72 15.85 20.55
N GLN A 93 15.93 15.01 19.89
CA GLN A 93 16.42 13.75 19.30
C GLN A 93 17.01 13.94 17.90
N MET A 94 17.79 12.96 17.45
CA MET A 94 18.29 12.92 16.08
C MET A 94 17.17 12.48 15.12
N PRO A 95 17.06 13.10 13.94
CA PRO A 95 16.18 12.63 12.88
C PRO A 95 16.41 11.15 12.56
N THR A 96 15.32 10.38 12.46
CA THR A 96 15.36 8.97 12.08
C THR A 96 14.83 8.80 10.67
N THR A 97 15.60 8.12 9.82
CA THR A 97 15.17 7.81 8.45
C THR A 97 14.15 6.68 8.44
N LEU A 98 13.03 6.93 7.81
CA LEU A 98 12.06 5.91 7.40
C LEU A 98 12.26 5.54 5.94
N THR A 99 12.06 4.24 5.67
CA THR A 99 12.15 3.65 4.34
C THR A 99 10.85 2.93 4.03
N ILE A 100 10.14 3.39 3.00
CA ILE A 100 8.86 2.81 2.56
C ILE A 100 9.05 2.20 1.17
N SER A 101 9.15 0.86 1.14
CA SER A 101 9.20 0.11 -0.11
C SER A 101 7.79 -0.11 -0.64
N CYS A 102 7.59 0.18 -1.93
CA CYS A 102 6.31 -0.04 -2.60
C CYS A 102 6.33 -1.37 -3.36
N PRO A 103 5.50 -2.35 -2.99
CA PRO A 103 5.24 -3.50 -3.84
C PRO A 103 4.65 -3.03 -5.18
N VAL A 104 5.01 -3.71 -6.28
CA VAL A 104 4.56 -3.33 -7.64
C VAL A 104 3.04 -3.20 -7.73
N GLY A 105 2.28 -4.07 -7.07
CA GLY A 105 0.81 -4.01 -7.07
C GLY A 105 0.22 -2.73 -6.48
N GLU A 106 0.96 -2.01 -5.65
CA GLU A 106 0.52 -0.73 -5.06
C GLU A 106 0.82 0.46 -5.98
N LEU A 107 1.62 0.27 -7.04
CA LEU A 107 1.81 1.24 -8.13
C LEU A 107 0.67 1.18 -9.17
N ILE A 108 -0.16 0.13 -9.10
CA ILE A 108 -1.24 -0.08 -10.06
C ILE A 108 -2.52 0.60 -9.54
N GLU A 109 -3.04 1.52 -10.33
CA GLU A 109 -4.35 2.12 -10.09
C GLU A 109 -5.47 1.13 -10.43
N GLN A 110 -6.45 1.01 -9.52
CA GLN A 110 -7.66 0.24 -9.80
C GLN A 110 -8.48 0.94 -10.89
N LYS A 111 -8.77 0.23 -11.99
CA LYS A 111 -9.70 0.70 -13.02
C LYS A 111 -10.82 -0.29 -13.23
N LEU A 112 -12.05 0.20 -13.17
CA LEU A 112 -13.21 -0.59 -13.55
C LEU A 112 -13.31 -0.63 -15.07
N LEU A 113 -13.31 -1.84 -15.64
CA LEU A 113 -13.51 -2.07 -17.06
C LEU A 113 -14.84 -2.80 -17.28
N ASN A 114 -15.54 -2.43 -18.35
CA ASN A 114 -16.61 -3.27 -18.88
C ASN A 114 -16.06 -4.33 -19.83
N GLU A 115 -16.90 -5.31 -20.18
CA GLU A 115 -16.51 -6.44 -21.03
C GLU A 115 -15.89 -6.01 -22.36
N GLN A 116 -16.48 -5.01 -23.01
CA GLN A 116 -16.03 -4.49 -24.29
C GLN A 116 -14.63 -3.86 -24.17
N GLN A 117 -14.41 -3.02 -23.15
CA GLN A 117 -13.12 -2.38 -22.90
C GLN A 117 -12.03 -3.41 -22.58
N PHE A 118 -12.36 -4.43 -21.79
CA PHE A 118 -11.43 -5.52 -21.50
C PHE A 118 -11.03 -6.23 -22.79
N ASN A 119 -12.00 -6.66 -23.60
CA ASN A 119 -11.75 -7.40 -24.85
C ASN A 119 -10.90 -6.57 -25.83
N GLN A 120 -11.16 -5.26 -25.94
CA GLN A 120 -10.36 -4.36 -26.77
C GLN A 120 -8.91 -4.25 -26.28
N ASN A 121 -8.70 -4.11 -24.96
CA ASN A 121 -7.37 -4.06 -24.37
C ASN A 121 -6.62 -5.39 -24.52
N GLN A 122 -7.29 -6.52 -24.26
CA GLN A 122 -6.72 -7.85 -24.43
C GLN A 122 -6.33 -8.09 -25.90
N ALA A 123 -7.20 -7.77 -26.86
CA ALA A 123 -6.89 -7.94 -28.28
C ALA A 123 -5.66 -7.12 -28.73
N ARG A 124 -5.42 -5.96 -28.10
CA ARG A 124 -4.25 -5.11 -28.36
C ARG A 124 -2.97 -5.64 -27.70
N LEU A 125 -3.08 -6.28 -26.54
CA LEU A 125 -1.94 -6.72 -25.72
C LEU A 125 -1.61 -8.21 -25.87
N ARG A 126 -2.45 -9.02 -26.51
CA ARG A 126 -2.26 -10.47 -26.68
C ARG A 126 -0.93 -10.87 -27.36
N GLY A 127 -0.59 -12.14 -27.28
CA GLY A 127 0.60 -12.70 -27.93
C GLY A 127 1.83 -12.53 -27.06
N MET A 128 2.81 -11.72 -27.49
CA MET A 128 4.09 -11.61 -26.78
C MET A 128 4.02 -10.91 -25.41
N ASN A 129 2.89 -10.28 -25.04
CA ASN A 129 2.71 -9.69 -23.71
C ASN A 129 1.87 -10.54 -22.75
N GLU A 130 1.47 -11.75 -23.15
CA GLU A 130 0.77 -12.68 -22.25
C GLU A 130 1.79 -13.57 -21.52
N ILE A 131 1.76 -13.51 -20.19
CA ILE A 131 2.62 -14.31 -19.32
C ILE A 131 1.73 -15.24 -18.52
N MET A 132 2.02 -16.54 -18.58
CA MET A 132 1.36 -17.57 -17.78
C MET A 132 2.35 -18.11 -16.74
N ASN A 133 1.90 -18.24 -15.50
CA ASN A 133 2.70 -18.79 -14.41
C ASN A 133 1.81 -19.56 -13.43
N SER A 134 2.42 -20.46 -12.66
CA SER A 134 1.76 -21.26 -11.63
C SER A 134 2.26 -20.88 -10.25
N ILE A 135 1.36 -20.89 -9.26
CA ILE A 135 1.69 -20.69 -7.85
C ILE A 135 1.69 -22.02 -7.12
N ASN A 136 2.71 -22.28 -6.32
CA ASN A 136 2.72 -23.43 -5.41
C ASN A 136 1.89 -23.06 -4.18
N VAL A 137 0.99 -23.96 -3.81
CA VAL A 137 -0.03 -23.72 -2.80
C VAL A 137 -0.13 -24.96 -1.91
N ASP A 138 -0.22 -24.72 -0.60
CA ASP A 138 -0.39 -25.80 0.38
C ASP A 138 -1.76 -26.46 0.18
N GLU A 139 -1.74 -27.72 -0.24
CA GLU A 139 -2.93 -28.51 -0.56
C GLU A 139 -3.87 -28.65 0.66
N ALA A 140 -3.33 -28.69 1.88
CA ALA A 140 -4.12 -28.72 3.10
C ALA A 140 -4.83 -27.39 3.40
N GLN A 141 -4.34 -26.27 2.86
CA GLN A 141 -4.99 -24.96 2.97
C GLN A 141 -6.00 -24.74 1.85
N ILE A 142 -5.66 -25.11 0.61
CA ILE A 142 -6.54 -24.92 -0.54
C ILE A 142 -7.74 -25.85 -0.52
N SER A 143 -7.60 -27.09 -0.06
CA SER A 143 -8.72 -28.02 0.07
C SER A 143 -9.86 -27.51 0.96
N LYS A 144 -9.60 -26.50 1.80
CA LYS A 144 -10.59 -25.83 2.66
C LYS A 144 -11.31 -24.67 1.98
N LEU A 145 -10.86 -24.23 0.80
CA LEU A 145 -11.38 -23.07 0.09
C LEU A 145 -12.14 -23.51 -1.15
N ASN A 146 -13.28 -22.87 -1.41
CA ASN A 146 -13.97 -23.02 -2.69
C ASN A 146 -13.37 -22.08 -3.74
N PHE A 147 -13.79 -22.27 -4.99
CA PHE A 147 -13.32 -21.48 -6.12
C PHE A 147 -13.46 -19.96 -5.90
N SER A 148 -14.63 -19.50 -5.43
CA SER A 148 -14.90 -18.08 -5.17
C SER A 148 -13.98 -17.49 -4.11
N ALA A 149 -13.70 -18.22 -3.03
CA ALA A 149 -12.78 -17.77 -1.99
C ALA A 149 -11.34 -17.63 -2.50
N ILE A 150 -10.90 -18.53 -3.38
CA ILE A 150 -9.58 -18.44 -4.04
C ILE A 150 -9.55 -17.20 -4.95
N GLN A 151 -10.57 -17.03 -5.79
CA GLN A 151 -10.67 -15.88 -6.70
C GLN A 151 -10.63 -14.56 -5.94
N THR A 152 -11.43 -14.42 -4.87
CA THR A 152 -11.42 -13.21 -4.03
C THR A 152 -10.04 -12.95 -3.44
N LYS A 153 -9.34 -13.97 -2.93
CA LYS A 153 -7.99 -13.80 -2.39
C LYS A 153 -6.99 -13.35 -3.47
N VAL A 154 -7.05 -13.92 -4.68
CA VAL A 154 -6.17 -13.54 -5.78
C VAL A 154 -6.42 -12.09 -6.21
N LEU A 155 -7.69 -11.73 -6.44
CA LEU A 155 -8.08 -10.38 -6.84
C LEU A 155 -7.69 -9.35 -5.77
N GLN A 156 -7.93 -9.67 -4.49
CA GLN A 156 -7.49 -8.84 -3.38
C GLN A 156 -5.96 -8.72 -3.40
N CYS A 157 -5.18 -9.80 -3.38
CA CYS A 157 -3.72 -9.69 -3.37
C CYS A 157 -3.16 -8.86 -4.53
N ALA A 158 -3.71 -9.04 -5.74
CA ALA A 158 -3.26 -8.37 -6.96
C ALA A 158 -3.82 -6.94 -7.15
N ASN A 159 -4.67 -6.46 -6.24
CA ASN A 159 -5.35 -5.17 -6.36
C ASN A 159 -6.24 -5.06 -7.63
N LEU A 160 -6.92 -6.15 -7.98
CA LEU A 160 -7.76 -6.28 -9.18
C LEU A 160 -9.24 -6.47 -8.83
N ILE A 161 -10.11 -6.22 -9.80
CA ILE A 161 -11.54 -6.54 -9.76
C ILE A 161 -11.91 -7.36 -10.98
N SER A 162 -12.85 -8.30 -10.83
CA SER A 162 -13.36 -9.10 -11.94
C SER A 162 -14.17 -8.22 -12.91
N VAL A 163 -13.97 -8.43 -14.21
CA VAL A 163 -14.81 -7.79 -15.23
C VAL A 163 -16.13 -8.57 -15.38
N PRO A 164 -17.31 -7.91 -15.26
CA PRO A 164 -18.59 -8.58 -15.48
C PRO A 164 -18.71 -9.15 -16.90
N SER A 165 -19.20 -10.39 -17.03
CA SER A 165 -19.42 -11.05 -18.32
C SER A 165 -20.92 -11.16 -18.63
N SER A 166 -21.28 -10.92 -19.89
CA SER A 166 -22.63 -11.14 -20.43
C SER A 166 -22.99 -12.62 -20.64
N SER A 167 -22.00 -13.52 -20.66
CA SER A 167 -22.20 -14.94 -20.97
C SER A 167 -22.66 -15.81 -19.80
N GLY A 168 -22.78 -15.28 -18.58
CA GLY A 168 -23.20 -16.05 -17.39
C GLY A 168 -22.19 -17.09 -16.88
N ASP A 169 -21.21 -17.47 -17.72
CA ASP A 169 -20.12 -18.37 -17.37
C ASP A 169 -19.04 -17.63 -16.55
N SER A 170 -18.93 -18.01 -15.29
CA SER A 170 -17.91 -17.53 -14.33
C SER A 170 -16.49 -18.07 -14.61
N THR A 171 -16.29 -18.74 -15.74
CA THR A 171 -15.07 -19.48 -16.13
C THR A 171 -14.15 -18.71 -17.07
N PHE A 172 -14.59 -17.57 -17.62
CA PHE A 172 -13.72 -16.69 -18.40
C PHE A 172 -13.14 -15.61 -17.50
N TYR A 173 -11.91 -15.86 -17.01
CA TYR A 173 -11.19 -14.88 -16.19
C TYR A 173 -10.74 -13.72 -17.08
N ARG A 174 -11.45 -12.61 -16.92
CA ARG A 174 -11.13 -11.28 -17.42
C ARG A 174 -10.85 -10.36 -16.23
#